data_AF-A0A523R3B3-F1
#
_entry.id   AF-A0A523R3B3-F1
#
_cell.length_a   1.000
_cell.length_b   1.000
_cell.length_c   1.000
_cell.angle_alpha   90.00
_cell.angle_beta   90.00
_cell.angle_gamma   90.00
#
_symmetry.space_group_name_H-M   'P 1'
#
loop_
_entity.id
_entity.type
_entity.pdbx_description
1 polymer ?
#
loop_
_entity_poly.entity_id
_entity_poly.type
_entity_poly.pdbx_seq_one_letter_code
_entity_poly.pdbx_strand_id
1 'polypeptide(L)'
;MIKIILFFTTLPSQWPKEVVFWKNISSYLTIAGALVLWLSLILFSIIAKKYEIVLRKKTDWQFMIIAPSGILIFAIIKTYAAVIKGFLKMTFIQSWIAYGIFFLSGILSLAAAFRFYNVVKPKKG
;
A
#
# COMPACT_ATOMS: atom_id res chain seq x y z
N MET A 1 -9.07 13.77 -35.19
CA MET A 1 -8.87 13.69 -33.72
C MET A 1 -8.72 12.26 -33.18
N ILE A 2 -9.48 11.27 -33.65
CA ILE A 2 -9.39 9.86 -33.16
C ILE A 2 -8.02 9.19 -33.43
N LYS A 3 -7.35 9.51 -34.54
CA LYS A 3 -6.01 8.96 -34.85
C LYS A 3 -4.88 9.47 -33.93
N ILE A 4 -5.01 10.67 -33.36
CA ILE A 4 -4.02 11.22 -32.41
C ILE A 4 -4.09 10.46 -31.08
N ILE A 5 -5.29 10.08 -30.65
CA ILE A 5 -5.50 9.30 -29.42
C ILE A 5 -4.93 7.88 -29.57
N LEU A 6 -5.05 7.27 -30.75
CA LEU A 6 -4.47 5.95 -31.03
C LEU A 6 -2.93 5.98 -31.12
N PHE A 7 -2.32 7.08 -31.58
CA PHE A 7 -0.86 7.18 -31.68
C PHE A 7 -0.16 7.14 -30.32
N PHE A 8 -0.78 7.68 -29.25
CA PHE A 8 -0.24 7.59 -27.89
C PHE A 8 -0.37 6.20 -27.26
N THR A 9 -1.16 5.29 -27.85
CA THR A 9 -1.42 3.97 -27.26
C THR A 9 -0.45 2.86 -27.69
N THR A 10 0.38 3.10 -28.70
CA THR A 10 1.26 2.06 -29.28
C THR A 10 2.69 2.56 -29.57
N LEU A 11 3.30 3.31 -28.65
CA LEU A 11 4.75 3.47 -28.65
C LEU A 11 5.36 2.29 -27.86
N PRO A 12 5.88 1.24 -28.52
CA PRO A 12 6.81 0.35 -27.83
C PRO A 12 7.91 1.23 -27.24
N SER A 13 8.08 1.14 -25.93
CA SER A 13 9.03 1.90 -25.13
C SER A 13 10.40 1.99 -25.82
N GLN A 14 10.67 3.11 -26.53
CA GLN A 14 11.99 3.45 -27.10
C GLN A 14 12.99 3.89 -26.02
N TRP A 15 12.81 3.40 -24.80
CA TRP A 15 13.63 3.80 -23.66
C TRP A 15 14.94 3.02 -23.65
N PRO A 16 16.06 3.65 -23.24
CA PRO A 16 17.34 2.97 -23.07
C PRO A 16 17.20 1.76 -22.15
N LYS A 17 17.97 0.70 -22.41
CA LYS A 17 17.89 -0.57 -21.67
C LYS A 17 18.14 -0.35 -20.17
N GLU A 18 19.00 0.60 -19.84
CA GLU A 18 19.34 1.02 -18.49
C GLU A 18 18.12 1.57 -17.75
N VAL A 19 17.31 2.41 -18.42
CA VAL A 19 16.10 3.00 -17.83
C VAL A 19 15.07 1.91 -17.52
N VAL A 20 14.88 0.96 -18.43
CA VAL A 20 13.95 -0.16 -18.24
C VAL A 20 14.42 -1.06 -17.09
N PHE A 21 15.72 -1.33 -17.01
CA PHE A 21 16.32 -2.13 -15.92
C PHE A 21 16.08 -1.50 -14.55
N TRP A 22 16.45 -0.23 -14.36
CA TRP A 22 16.24 0.49 -13.10
C TRP A 22 14.76 0.64 -12.75
N LYS A 23 13.90 0.85 -13.76
CA LYS A 23 12.44 0.88 -13.56
C LYS A 23 11.91 -0.44 -13.01
N ASN A 24 12.36 -1.58 -13.54
CA ASN A 24 11.91 -2.89 -13.08
C ASN A 24 12.37 -3.14 -11.64
N ILE A 25 13.64 -2.86 -11.33
CA ILE A 25 14.17 -2.94 -9.96
C ILE A 25 13.33 -2.09 -9.01
N SER A 26 13.14 -0.80 -9.32
CA SER A 26 12.33 0.11 -8.49
C SER A 26 10.91 -0.40 -8.30
N SER A 27 10.30 -0.95 -9.34
CA SER A 27 8.93 -1.48 -9.28
C SER A 27 8.84 -2.70 -8.35
N TYR A 28 9.77 -3.64 -8.47
CA TYR A 28 9.83 -4.81 -7.58
C TYR A 28 10.11 -4.42 -6.13
N LEU A 29 11.06 -3.50 -5.87
CA LEU A 29 11.31 -3.00 -4.52
C LEU A 29 10.08 -2.32 -3.92
N THR A 30 9.36 -1.53 -4.73
CA THR A 30 8.15 -0.83 -4.26
C THR A 30 7.05 -1.84 -3.89
N ILE A 31 6.85 -2.87 -4.71
CA ILE A 31 5.85 -3.92 -4.45
C ILE A 31 6.25 -4.73 -3.20
N ALA A 32 7.50 -5.15 -3.12
CA ALA A 32 8.02 -5.89 -1.97
C ALA A 32 7.92 -5.06 -0.67
N GLY A 33 8.29 -3.78 -0.72
CA GLY A 33 8.17 -2.86 0.43
C GLY A 33 6.72 -2.69 0.88
N ALA A 34 5.78 -2.57 -0.06
CA ALA A 34 4.35 -2.51 0.27
C ALA A 34 3.85 -3.79 0.96
N LEU A 35 4.26 -4.97 0.48
CA LEU A 35 3.89 -6.25 1.09
C LEU A 35 4.50 -6.42 2.49
N VAL A 36 5.76 -6.05 2.67
CA VAL A 36 6.43 -6.09 3.99
C VAL A 36 5.72 -5.15 4.96
N LEU A 37 5.46 -3.91 4.54
CA LEU A 37 4.74 -2.92 5.37
C LEU A 37 3.35 -3.42 5.77
N TRP A 38 2.59 -3.95 4.82
CA TRP A 38 1.28 -4.54 5.06
C TRP A 38 1.36 -5.67 6.10
N LEU A 39 2.29 -6.61 5.90
CA LEU A 39 2.48 -7.74 6.80
C LEU A 39 2.85 -7.28 8.22
N SER A 40 3.75 -6.29 8.35
CA SER A 40 4.10 -5.72 9.66
C SER A 40 2.89 -5.15 10.41
N LEU A 41 2.00 -4.43 9.71
CA LEU A 41 0.79 -3.86 10.31
C LEU A 41 -0.22 -4.95 10.70
N ILE A 42 -0.33 -6.02 9.92
CA ILE A 42 -1.15 -7.18 10.27
C ILE A 42 -0.61 -7.88 11.52
N LEU A 43 0.71 -8.10 11.62
CA LEU A 43 1.34 -8.67 12.81
C LEU A 43 1.07 -7.81 14.05
N PHE A 44 1.18 -6.49 13.91
CA PHE A 44 0.85 -5.55 14.99
C PHE A 44 -0.62 -5.68 15.46
N SER A 45 -1.54 -5.89 14.52
CA SER A 45 -2.97 -6.08 14.82
C SER A 45 -3.24 -7.42 15.53
N ILE A 46 -2.49 -8.47 15.17
CA ILE A 46 -2.56 -9.77 15.88
C ILE A 46 -2.04 -9.64 17.30
N ILE A 47 -0.98 -8.84 17.52
CA ILE A 47 -0.49 -8.52 18.86
C ILE A 47 -1.58 -7.80 19.66
N ALA A 48 -2.24 -6.79 19.09
CA ALA A 48 -3.33 -6.09 19.76
C ALA A 48 -4.47 -7.04 20.20
N LYS A 49 -4.85 -8.00 19.35
CA LYS A 49 -5.82 -9.06 19.71
C LYS A 49 -5.37 -9.87 20.94
N LYS A 50 -4.08 -10.24 21.03
CA LYS A 50 -3.56 -10.94 22.21
C LYS A 50 -3.62 -10.06 23.47
N TYR A 51 -3.30 -8.78 23.34
CA TYR A 51 -3.40 -7.82 24.45
C TYR A 51 -4.84 -7.68 24.97
N GLU A 52 -5.84 -7.69 24.08
CA GLU A 52 -7.25 -7.67 24.49
C GLU A 52 -7.63 -8.88 25.32
N ILE A 53 -7.17 -10.07 24.95
CA ILE A 53 -7.43 -11.31 25.70
C ILE A 53 -6.80 -11.25 27.09
N VAL A 54 -5.56 -10.76 27.19
CA VAL A 54 -4.80 -10.72 28.47
C VAL A 54 -5.30 -9.60 29.39
N LEU A 55 -5.51 -8.39 28.87
CA LEU A 55 -5.90 -7.22 29.66
C LEU A 55 -7.41 -7.05 29.82
N ARG A 56 -8.22 -7.86 29.11
CA ARG A 56 -9.69 -7.77 29.03
C ARG A 56 -10.20 -6.35 28.68
N LYS A 57 -9.41 -5.59 27.93
CA LYS A 57 -9.76 -4.25 27.43
C LYS A 57 -9.94 -4.31 25.92
N LYS A 58 -11.01 -3.70 25.41
CA LYS A 58 -11.23 -3.58 23.97
C LYS A 58 -10.11 -2.76 23.33
N THR A 59 -9.41 -3.38 22.38
CA THR A 59 -8.30 -2.80 21.62
C THR A 59 -8.70 -2.41 20.20
N ASP A 60 -9.94 -2.73 19.78
CA ASP A 60 -10.46 -2.55 18.43
C ASP A 60 -9.54 -3.18 17.35
N TRP A 61 -8.93 -4.33 17.66
CA TRP A 61 -7.97 -5.02 16.79
C TRP A 61 -8.51 -5.30 15.38
N GLN A 62 -9.83 -5.46 15.21
CA GLN A 62 -10.46 -5.64 13.90
C GLN A 62 -10.22 -4.44 12.98
N PHE A 63 -10.34 -3.22 13.52
CA PHE A 63 -10.05 -2.01 12.77
C PHE A 63 -8.57 -1.93 12.38
N MET A 64 -7.67 -2.37 13.28
CA MET A 64 -6.24 -2.44 13.00
C MET A 64 -5.91 -3.40 11.86
N ILE A 65 -6.62 -4.53 11.75
CA ILE A 65 -6.45 -5.49 10.63
C ILE A 65 -6.94 -4.90 9.30
N ILE A 66 -8.07 -4.19 9.31
CA ILE A 66 -8.71 -3.70 8.08
C ILE A 66 -8.02 -2.44 7.55
N ALA A 67 -7.55 -1.56 8.43
CA ALA A 67 -6.91 -0.30 8.08
C ALA A 67 -5.78 -0.40 7.02
N PRO A 68 -4.84 -1.36 7.08
CA PRO A 68 -3.75 -1.50 6.11
C PRO A 68 -4.19 -2.10 4.76
N SER A 69 -5.44 -2.55 4.59
CA SER A 69 -5.88 -3.24 3.36
C SER A 69 -5.68 -2.44 2.07
N GLY A 70 -5.71 -1.09 2.13
CA GLY A 70 -5.44 -0.24 0.98
C GLY A 70 -4.00 -0.33 0.47
N ILE A 71 -3.03 -0.69 1.32
CA ILE A 71 -1.64 -0.97 0.91
C ILE A 71 -1.60 -2.16 -0.06
N LEU A 72 -2.44 -3.18 0.17
CA LEU A 72 -2.53 -4.34 -0.71
C LEU A 72 -3.14 -3.96 -2.07
N ILE A 73 -4.20 -3.13 -2.06
CA ILE A 73 -4.80 -2.61 -3.29
C ILE A 73 -3.76 -1.83 -4.10
N PHE A 74 -2.97 -0.96 -3.45
CA PHE A 74 -1.86 -0.26 -4.10
C PHE A 74 -0.86 -1.22 -4.74
N ALA A 75 -0.44 -2.27 -4.02
CA ALA A 75 0.51 -3.26 -4.53
C ALA A 75 -0.05 -4.01 -5.76
N ILE A 76 -1.35 -4.34 -5.76
CA ILE A 76 -2.02 -4.99 -6.90
C ILE A 76 -2.03 -4.08 -8.12
N ILE A 77 -2.45 -2.81 -7.98
CA ILE A 77 -2.48 -1.87 -9.11
C ILE A 77 -1.05 -1.63 -9.63
N LYS A 78 -0.06 -1.50 -8.73
CA LYS A 78 1.35 -1.30 -9.11
C LYS A 78 1.90 -2.50 -9.87
N THR A 79 1.59 -3.72 -9.42
CA THR A 79 1.97 -4.96 -10.08
C THR A 79 1.33 -5.05 -11.47
N TYR A 80 0.04 -4.76 -11.57
CA TYR A 80 -0.67 -4.76 -12.86
C TYR A 80 -0.06 -3.76 -13.85
N ALA A 81 0.23 -2.53 -13.42
CA ALA A 81 0.82 -1.53 -14.30
C ALA A 81 2.27 -1.85 -14.69
N ALA A 82 3.09 -2.29 -13.73
CA ALA A 82 4.54 -2.45 -13.93
C ALA A 82 4.92 -3.78 -14.57
N VAL A 83 4.27 -4.88 -14.16
CA VAL A 83 4.61 -6.26 -14.55
C VAL A 83 3.77 -6.71 -15.73
N ILE A 84 2.43 -6.52 -15.68
CA ILE A 84 1.52 -7.03 -16.72
C ILE A 84 1.52 -6.10 -17.94
N LYS A 85 1.33 -4.79 -17.74
CA LYS A 85 1.32 -3.83 -18.85
C LYS A 85 2.71 -3.33 -19.27
N GLY A 86 3.73 -3.58 -18.45
CA GLY A 86 5.09 -3.14 -18.73
C GLY A 86 5.30 -1.62 -18.73
N PHE A 87 4.30 -0.83 -18.29
CA PHE A 87 4.39 0.63 -18.32
C PHE A 87 5.52 1.14 -17.44
N LEU A 88 6.24 2.16 -17.93
CA LEU A 88 7.35 2.77 -17.21
C LEU A 88 6.87 3.44 -15.90
N LYS A 89 5.67 4.02 -15.96
CA LYS A 89 4.95 4.61 -14.84
C LYS A 89 3.48 4.22 -14.93
N MET A 90 2.80 4.17 -13.79
CA MET A 90 1.35 4.08 -13.75
C MET A 90 0.73 5.24 -14.53
N THR A 91 -0.42 5.00 -15.17
CA THR A 91 -1.15 6.08 -15.85
C THR A 91 -1.64 7.09 -14.82
N PHE A 92 -1.93 8.32 -15.26
CA PHE A 92 -2.32 9.42 -14.38
C PHE A 92 -3.46 9.01 -13.41
N ILE A 93 -4.52 8.40 -13.95
CA ILE A 93 -5.67 7.94 -13.17
C ILE A 93 -5.30 6.81 -12.21
N GLN A 94 -4.53 5.82 -12.67
CA GLN A 94 -4.08 4.71 -11.82
C GLN A 94 -3.19 5.20 -10.67
N SER A 95 -2.30 6.16 -10.93
CA SER A 95 -1.46 6.76 -9.91
C SER A 95 -2.29 7.47 -8.84
N TRP A 96 -3.25 8.30 -9.22
CA TRP A 96 -4.11 8.99 -8.24
C TRP A 96 -4.89 8.02 -7.36
N ILE A 97 -5.49 6.99 -7.96
CA ILE A 97 -6.24 5.97 -7.22
C ILE A 97 -5.31 5.19 -6.29
N ALA A 98 -4.19 4.68 -6.82
CA ALA A 98 -3.28 3.83 -6.05
C ALA A 98 -2.63 4.62 -4.89
N TYR A 99 -2.12 5.82 -5.14
CA TYR A 99 -1.52 6.65 -4.11
C TYR A 99 -2.55 7.18 -3.12
N GLY A 100 -3.76 7.55 -3.58
CA GLY A 100 -4.84 7.99 -2.71
C GLY A 100 -5.26 6.90 -1.72
N ILE A 101 -5.45 5.67 -2.21
CA ILE A 101 -5.80 4.52 -1.37
C ILE A 101 -4.65 4.15 -0.42
N PHE A 102 -3.41 4.14 -0.91
CA PHE A 102 -2.23 3.88 -0.08
C PHE A 102 -2.11 4.89 1.06
N PHE A 103 -2.26 6.18 0.75
CA PHE A 103 -2.16 7.27 1.71
C PHE A 103 -3.29 7.20 2.75
N LEU A 104 -4.53 7.00 2.31
CA LEU A 104 -5.68 6.85 3.20
C LEU A 104 -5.51 5.64 4.13
N SER A 105 -5.02 4.52 3.59
CA SER A 105 -4.72 3.32 4.38
C SER A 105 -3.64 3.59 5.43
N GLY A 106 -2.59 4.33 5.08
CA GLY A 106 -1.57 4.78 6.03
C GLY A 106 -2.14 5.64 7.16
N ILE A 107 -3.01 6.60 6.86
CA ILE A 107 -3.69 7.42 7.87
C ILE A 107 -4.56 6.56 8.79
N LEU A 108 -5.35 5.64 8.22
CA LEU A 108 -6.20 4.76 9.00
C LEU A 108 -5.37 3.83 9.90
N SER A 109 -4.26 3.29 9.41
CA SER A 109 -3.37 2.44 10.20
C SER A 109 -2.72 3.21 11.34
N LEU A 110 -2.32 4.47 11.09
CA LEU A 110 -1.79 5.35 12.12
C LEU A 110 -2.85 5.68 13.18
N ALA A 111 -4.07 6.02 12.77
CA ALA A 111 -5.19 6.26 13.68
C ALA A 111 -5.52 5.02 14.52
N ALA A 112 -5.46 3.83 13.92
CA ALA A 112 -5.67 2.56 14.62
C ALA A 112 -4.56 2.32 15.67
N ALA A 113 -3.30 2.59 15.32
CA ALA A 113 -2.18 2.49 16.24
C ALA A 113 -2.27 3.49 17.41
N PHE A 114 -2.70 4.73 17.17
CA PHE A 114 -2.92 5.72 18.23
C PHE A 114 -4.05 5.31 19.18
N ARG A 115 -5.15 4.75 18.65
CA ARG A 115 -6.22 4.20 19.48
C ARG A 115 -5.69 3.07 20.38
N PHE A 116 -4.93 2.15 19.82
CA PHE A 116 -4.30 1.07 20.59
C PHE A 116 -3.35 1.61 21.67
N TYR A 117 -2.51 2.59 21.34
CA TYR A 117 -1.61 3.23 22.29
C TYR A 117 -2.37 3.82 23.48
N ASN A 118 -3.49 4.51 23.25
CA ASN A 118 -4.31 5.08 24.32
C ASN A 118 -4.95 4.02 25.22
N VAL A 119 -5.26 2.83 24.70
CA VAL A 119 -5.82 1.72 25.49
C VAL A 119 -4.76 1.09 26.41
N VAL A 120 -3.52 0.97 25.92
CA VAL A 120 -2.41 0.30 26.63
C VAL A 120 -1.65 1.25 27.55
N LYS A 121 -1.72 2.57 27.31
CA LYS A 121 -1.04 3.57 28.14
C LYS A 121 -1.43 3.40 29.62
N PRO A 122 -0.46 3.17 30.53
CA PRO A 122 -0.76 3.08 31.94
C PRO A 122 -1.31 4.44 32.41
N LYS A 123 -2.43 4.43 33.13
CA LYS A 123 -2.87 5.62 33.85
C LYS A 123 -1.77 5.94 34.87
N LYS A 124 -1.13 7.11 34.74
CA LYS A 124 -0.29 7.62 35.83
C LYS A 124 -1.21 7.74 37.04
N GLY A 125 -0.95 6.89 38.04
CA GLY A 125 -1.55 7.01 39.37
C GLY A 125 -1.10 8.28 40.05
#